data_AF-A0A950FD64-F1
#
_entry.id   AF-A0A950FD64-F1
#
_cell.length_a   1.000
_cell.length_b   1.000
_cell.length_c   1.000
_cell.angle_alpha   90.00
_cell.angle_beta   90.00
_cell.angle_gamma   90.00
#
_symmetry.space_group_name_H-M   'P 1'
#
loop_
_entity.id
_entity.type
_entity.pdbx_description
1 polymer ?
#
loop_
_entity_poly.entity_id
_entity_poly.type
_entity_poly.pdbx_seq_one_letter_code
_entity_poly.pdbx_strand_id
1 'polypeptide(L)'
;MGCDKGHKGEFVALCKAIGLVKPWTATTPSPELAATLAIYALQLGPYPHARLNDVRKKQSTRMLKAVCPSSECEVLTDSGKPYVVRLSQQMANMGMPSCPCSAEMVLDGASDEALHDAA
;
A
#
# COMPACT_ATOMS: atom_id res chain seq x y z
N MET A 1 4.98 -23.36 12.49
CA MET A 1 6.02 -22.44 11.98
C MET A 1 5.68 -21.03 12.40
N GLY A 2 6.61 -20.31 13.03
CA GLY A 2 6.40 -18.91 13.46
C GLY A 2 6.84 -17.91 12.39
N CYS A 3 6.31 -16.69 12.46
CA CYS A 3 6.69 -15.56 11.59
C CYS A 3 8.20 -15.26 11.65
N ASP A 4 8.85 -15.62 12.77
CA ASP A 4 10.26 -15.36 13.09
C ASP A 4 11.24 -16.10 12.17
N LYS A 5 10.85 -17.26 11.62
CA LYS A 5 11.73 -18.07 10.74
C LYS A 5 11.70 -17.64 9.27
N GLY A 6 10.77 -16.75 8.88
CA GLY A 6 10.61 -16.26 7.51
C GLY A 6 10.33 -17.38 6.48
N HIS A 7 10.50 -17.06 5.19
CA HIS A 7 10.23 -17.98 4.08
C HIS A 7 11.41 -18.90 3.73
N LYS A 8 12.00 -19.57 4.73
CA LYS A 8 13.20 -20.42 4.56
C LYS A 8 13.07 -21.75 5.31
N GLY A 9 13.99 -22.67 5.02
CA GLY A 9 14.14 -23.93 5.75
C GLY A 9 12.86 -24.76 5.77
N GLU A 10 12.31 -24.94 6.98
CA GLU A 10 11.09 -25.71 7.22
C GLU A 10 9.93 -25.21 6.35
N PHE A 11 9.77 -23.89 6.16
CA PHE A 11 8.69 -23.31 5.34
C PHE A 11 8.75 -23.79 3.90
N VAL A 12 9.95 -23.76 3.31
CA VAL A 12 10.17 -24.22 1.93
C VAL A 12 9.93 -25.73 1.83
N ALA A 13 10.31 -26.50 2.85
CA ALA A 13 10.05 -27.94 2.87
C ALA A 13 8.54 -28.23 2.87
N LEU A 14 7.75 -27.50 3.67
CA LEU A 14 6.30 -27.63 3.69
C LEU A 14 5.65 -27.18 2.38
N CYS A 15 6.06 -26.04 1.82
CA CYS A 15 5.57 -25.56 0.53
C CYS A 15 5.76 -26.61 -0.56
N LYS A 16 6.94 -27.23 -0.63
CA LYS A 16 7.23 -28.31 -1.57
C LYS A 16 6.34 -29.53 -1.32
N ALA A 17 6.16 -29.93 -0.06
CA ALA A 17 5.33 -31.09 0.29
C ALA A 17 3.86 -30.91 -0.10
N ILE A 18 3.35 -29.67 -0.06
CA ILE A 18 1.97 -29.35 -0.46
C ILE A 18 1.84 -29.17 -1.99
N GLY A 19 2.96 -29.03 -2.71
CA GLY A 19 2.96 -28.83 -4.17
C GLY A 19 2.99 -27.37 -4.61
N LEU A 20 3.49 -26.46 -3.77
CA LEU A 20 3.75 -25.06 -4.16
C LEU A 20 5.12 -24.91 -4.84
N VAL A 21 5.23 -23.91 -5.72
CA VAL A 21 6.47 -23.57 -6.45
C VAL A 21 6.96 -22.17 -6.10
N LYS A 22 8.22 -21.88 -6.43
CA LYS A 22 8.82 -20.55 -6.23
C LYS A 22 8.08 -19.47 -7.04
N PRO A 23 8.05 -18.21 -6.59
CA PRO A 23 8.67 -17.69 -5.36
C PRO A 23 7.86 -18.06 -4.10
N TRP A 24 8.55 -18.37 -3.00
CA TRP A 24 7.91 -18.78 -1.72
C TRP A 24 7.15 -17.66 -1.01
N THR A 25 7.25 -16.44 -1.52
CA THR A 25 6.46 -15.28 -1.10
C THR A 25 5.09 -15.21 -1.80
N ALA A 26 4.83 -16.09 -2.77
CA ALA A 26 3.56 -16.22 -3.47
C ALA A 26 3.00 -17.64 -3.33
N THR A 27 1.68 -17.76 -3.33
CA THR A 27 0.96 -19.05 -3.25
C THR A 27 0.76 -19.65 -4.63
N THR A 28 1.84 -19.84 -5.38
CA THR A 28 1.78 -20.39 -6.74
C THR A 28 1.74 -21.92 -6.70
N PRO A 29 0.65 -22.58 -7.17
CA PRO A 29 0.56 -24.03 -7.19
C PRO A 29 1.40 -24.63 -8.34
N SER A 30 1.88 -25.86 -8.16
CA SER A 30 2.41 -26.66 -9.26
C SER A 30 1.30 -27.04 -10.25
N PRO A 31 1.63 -27.42 -11.50
CA PRO A 31 0.63 -27.87 -12.46
C PRO A 31 -0.20 -29.07 -11.97
N GLU A 32 0.44 -29.98 -11.24
CA GLU A 32 -0.21 -31.16 -10.65
C GLU A 32 -1.22 -30.74 -9.56
N LEU A 33 -0.79 -29.91 -8.61
CA LEU A 33 -1.66 -29.40 -7.55
C LEU A 33 -2.84 -28.61 -8.13
N ALA A 34 -2.59 -27.77 -9.14
CA ALA A 34 -3.62 -27.01 -9.81
C ALA A 34 -4.68 -27.90 -10.47
N ALA A 35 -4.26 -28.98 -11.14
CA ALA A 35 -5.18 -29.95 -11.73
C ALA A 35 -6.03 -30.65 -10.66
N THR A 36 -5.42 -31.09 -9.56
CA THR A 36 -6.15 -31.71 -8.44
C THR A 36 -7.18 -30.74 -7.82
N LEU A 37 -6.79 -29.49 -7.59
CA LEU A 37 -7.68 -28.46 -7.04
C LEU A 37 -8.84 -28.14 -8.00
N ALA A 38 -8.61 -28.16 -9.31
CA ALA A 38 -9.67 -27.96 -10.30
C ALA A 38 -10.73 -29.07 -10.25
N ILE A 39 -10.30 -30.33 -10.07
CA ILE A 39 -11.21 -31.47 -9.90
C ILE A 39 -12.07 -31.28 -8.64
N TYR A 40 -11.45 -30.91 -7.52
CA TYR A 40 -12.20 -30.65 -6.28
C TYR A 40 -13.15 -29.46 -6.42
N ALA A 41 -12.74 -28.39 -7.09
CA ALA A 41 -13.61 -27.24 -7.34
C ALA A 41 -14.86 -27.63 -8.16
N LEU A 42 -14.71 -28.52 -9.15
CA LEU A 42 -15.84 -29.05 -9.91
C LEU A 42 -16.77 -29.92 -9.05
N GLN A 43 -16.21 -30.74 -8.16
CA GLN A 43 -16.98 -31.60 -7.25
C GLN A 43 -17.75 -30.80 -6.20
N LEU A 44 -17.13 -29.74 -5.65
CA LEU A 44 -17.76 -28.86 -4.67
C LEU A 44 -18.79 -27.91 -5.30
N GLY A 45 -18.62 -27.59 -6.59
CA GLY A 45 -19.49 -26.68 -7.30
C GLY A 45 -19.28 -25.22 -6.90
N PRO A 46 -20.21 -24.32 -7.30
CA PRO A 46 -20.11 -22.90 -6.97
C PRO A 46 -20.23 -22.69 -5.46
N TYR A 47 -19.32 -21.89 -4.90
CA TYR A 47 -19.23 -21.66 -3.46
C TYR A 47 -20.51 -20.99 -2.92
N PRO A 48 -21.32 -21.67 -2.07
CA PRO A 48 -22.70 -21.28 -1.75
C PRO A 48 -22.76 -20.21 -0.64
N HIS A 49 -22.07 -19.09 -0.85
CA HIS A 49 -22.04 -17.96 0.07
C HIS A 49 -22.59 -16.71 -0.60
N ALA A 50 -23.30 -15.89 0.18
CA ALA A 50 -23.67 -14.56 -0.28
C ALA A 50 -22.41 -13.71 -0.44
N ARG A 51 -22.38 -12.86 -1.47
CA ARG A 51 -21.30 -11.87 -1.65
C ARG A 51 -21.18 -11.02 -0.38
N LEU A 52 -19.99 -10.99 0.21
CA LEU A 52 -19.69 -10.06 1.29
C LEU A 52 -19.59 -8.64 0.71
N ASN A 53 -20.58 -7.81 0.99
CA ASN A 53 -20.54 -6.39 0.68
C ASN A 53 -20.02 -5.65 1.91
N ASP A 54 -18.83 -5.06 1.82
CA ASP A 54 -18.37 -4.13 2.85
C ASP A 54 -19.15 -2.83 2.69
N VAL A 55 -20.23 -2.69 3.47
CA VAL A 55 -21.08 -1.49 3.52
C VAL A 55 -20.40 -0.30 4.20
N ARG A 56 -19.20 -0.49 4.76
CA ARG A 56 -18.46 0.62 5.36
C ARG A 56 -17.93 1.54 4.26
N LYS A 57 -18.07 2.84 4.49
CA LYS A 57 -17.46 3.86 3.63
C LYS A 57 -15.95 3.59 3.54
N LYS A 58 -15.46 3.33 2.33
CA LYS A 58 -14.02 3.21 2.07
C LYS A 58 -13.34 4.48 2.58
N GLN A 59 -12.42 4.33 3.54
CA GLN A 59 -11.55 5.44 3.95
C GLN A 59 -10.58 5.72 2.80
N SER A 60 -10.88 6.77 2.03
CA SER A 60 -10.13 7.14 0.82
C SER A 60 -9.04 8.17 1.08
N THR A 61 -8.73 8.50 2.34
CA THR A 61 -7.75 9.53 2.67
C THR A 61 -6.34 9.02 2.36
N ARG A 62 -5.93 9.17 1.10
CA ARG A 62 -4.52 9.17 0.71
C ARG A 62 -3.87 10.38 1.39
N MET A 63 -2.86 10.13 2.20
CA MET A 63 -2.10 11.22 2.81
C MET A 63 -1.33 11.97 1.71
N LEU A 64 -1.55 13.28 1.64
CA LEU A 64 -0.80 14.21 0.80
C LEU A 64 0.54 14.49 1.46
N LYS A 65 1.58 14.71 0.66
CA LYS A 65 2.90 15.08 1.15
C LYS A 65 3.08 16.58 0.98
N ALA A 66 3.26 17.31 2.07
CA ALA A 66 3.73 18.68 2.06
C ALA A 66 5.24 18.73 2.32
N VAL A 67 5.92 19.65 1.66
CA VAL A 67 7.37 19.85 1.71
C VAL A 67 7.65 21.32 1.98
N CYS A 68 8.69 21.60 2.77
CA CYS A 68 9.17 22.96 2.96
C CYS A 68 9.77 23.51 1.64
N PRO A 69 9.37 24.70 1.16
CA PRO A 69 9.91 25.29 -0.06
C PRO A 69 11.32 25.87 0.11
N SER A 70 11.74 26.17 1.34
CA SER A 70 13.05 26.77 1.62
C SER A 70 14.16 25.72 1.55
N SER A 71 15.08 25.91 0.59
CA SER A 71 16.31 25.12 0.45
C SER A 71 17.31 25.35 1.58
N GLU A 72 17.18 26.47 2.29
CA GLU A 72 18.08 26.89 3.38
C GLU A 72 17.46 26.67 4.77
N CYS A 73 16.36 25.91 4.84
CA CYS A 73 15.71 25.59 6.10
C CYS A 73 16.69 24.86 7.03
N GLU A 74 17.24 25.55 8.04
CA GLU A 74 18.25 25.03 8.97
C GLU A 74 17.82 23.76 9.72
N VAL A 75 16.51 23.52 9.81
CA VAL A 75 15.91 22.25 10.27
C VAL A 75 15.94 21.20 9.14
N LEU A 76 17.11 21.05 8.50
CA LEU A 76 17.36 19.93 7.61
C LEU A 76 17.33 18.68 8.49
N THR A 77 16.49 17.72 8.10
CA THR A 77 16.49 16.39 8.71
C THR A 77 17.91 15.82 8.68
N ASP A 78 18.30 14.94 9.62
CA ASP A 78 19.65 14.34 9.74
C ASP A 78 20.22 13.75 8.43
N SER A 79 19.35 13.55 7.43
CA SER A 79 19.66 13.05 6.08
C SER A 79 19.82 14.14 5.00
N GLY A 80 19.87 15.44 5.34
CA GLY A 80 20.01 16.55 4.38
C GLY A 80 18.80 16.77 3.46
N LYS A 81 17.61 16.30 3.86
CA LYS A 81 16.36 16.41 3.08
C LYS A 81 15.46 17.51 3.64
N PRO A 82 14.65 18.18 2.80
CA PRO A 82 13.69 19.17 3.25
C PRO A 82 12.69 18.54 4.23
N TYR A 83 12.21 19.33 5.18
CA TYR A 83 11.20 18.89 6.14
C TYR A 83 9.89 18.50 5.42
N VAL A 84 9.32 17.35 5.80
CA VAL A 84 8.12 16.80 5.16
C VAL A 84 7.04 16.45 6.19
N VAL A 85 5.80 16.83 5.89
CA VAL A 85 4.62 16.46 6.68
C VAL A 85 3.64 15.75 5.77
N ARG A 86 3.00 14.69 6.30
CA ARG A 86 1.90 14.02 5.62
C ARG A 86 0.58 14.46 6.25
N LEU A 87 -0.36 14.91 5.43
CA LEU A 87 -1.64 15.44 5.89
C LEU A 87 -2.80 14.98 4.99
N SER A 88 -4.04 15.07 5.48
CA SER A 88 -5.23 14.79 4.67
C SER A 88 -5.59 16.01 3.80
N GLN A 89 -6.39 15.80 2.75
CA GLN A 89 -6.94 16.91 1.95
C GLN A 89 -7.75 17.89 2.80
N GLN A 90 -8.50 17.39 3.79
CA GLN A 90 -9.26 18.24 4.69
C GLN A 90 -8.35 19.20 5.47
N MET A 91 -7.20 18.72 5.95
CA MET A 91 -6.22 19.58 6.63
C MET A 91 -5.65 20.62 5.68
N ALA A 92 -5.27 20.22 4.45
CA ALA A 92 -4.74 21.15 3.45
C ALA A 92 -5.74 22.25 3.10
N ASN A 93 -7.03 21.92 3.04
CA ASN A 93 -8.11 22.89 2.78
C ASN A 93 -8.35 23.86 3.95
N MET A 94 -8.07 23.44 5.19
CA MET A 94 -8.20 24.31 6.37
C MET A 94 -6.99 25.25 6.52
N GLY A 95 -5.81 24.81 6.07
CA GLY A 95 -4.59 25.60 6.08
C GLY A 95 -3.35 24.71 6.01
N MET A 96 -2.29 25.22 5.39
CA MET A 96 -1.05 24.49 5.29
C MET A 96 -0.26 24.59 6.61
N PRO A 97 0.39 23.50 7.04
CA PRO A 97 1.23 23.55 8.23
C PRO A 97 2.45 24.44 7.99
N SER A 98 2.89 25.12 9.05
CA SER A 98 4.16 25.84 9.06
C SER A 98 5.32 24.88 9.34
N CYS A 99 6.37 24.97 8.53
CA CYS A 99 7.66 24.36 8.81
C CYS A 99 8.28 24.96 10.09
N PRO A 100 9.16 24.25 10.82
CA PRO A 100 9.93 24.82 11.93
C PRO A 100 10.73 26.09 11.59
N CYS A 101 11.08 26.33 10.32
CA CYS A 101 11.65 27.61 9.87
C CYS A 101 10.60 28.72 9.68
N SER A 102 9.37 28.51 10.15
CA SER A 102 8.21 29.39 9.99
C SER A 102 7.69 29.58 8.57
N ALA A 103 8.25 28.90 7.56
CA ALA A 103 7.74 28.93 6.19
C ALA A 103 6.48 28.07 6.04
N GLU A 104 5.50 28.54 5.25
CA GLU A 104 4.33 27.74 4.89
C GLU A 104 4.72 26.62 3.91
N MET A 105 4.29 25.39 4.21
CA MET A 105 4.66 24.21 3.41
C MET A 105 3.81 24.10 2.13
N VAL A 106 4.35 23.47 1.09
CA VAL A 106 3.70 23.30 -0.23
C VAL A 106 3.51 21.82 -0.54
N LEU A 107 2.41 21.45 -1.22
CA LEU A 107 2.15 20.06 -1.62
C LEU A 107 3.12 19.60 -2.71
N ASP A 108 3.67 18.40 -2.55
CA ASP A 108 4.54 17.75 -3.52
C ASP A 108 3.71 17.31 -4.75
N GLY A 109 3.93 17.97 -5.89
CA GLY A 109 3.25 17.66 -7.16
C GLY A 109 2.07 18.56 -7.53
N ALA A 110 1.96 19.79 -7.00
CA ALA A 110 1.03 20.79 -7.51
C ALA A 110 1.50 21.31 -8.90
N SER A 111 1.16 20.58 -9.97
CA SER A 111 1.13 21.14 -11.32
C SER A 111 -0.22 21.82 -11.53
N ASP A 112 -0.18 23.10 -11.90
CA ASP A 112 -1.28 24.06 -11.99
C ASP A 112 -2.28 23.83 -13.15
N GLU A 113 -2.32 22.64 -13.77
CA GLU A 113 -3.01 22.41 -15.06
C GLU A 113 -4.30 21.58 -14.99
N ALA A 114 -4.80 21.20 -13.81
CA ALA A 114 -6.01 20.37 -13.69
C ALA A 114 -7.31 21.15 -13.39
N LEU A 115 -7.29 22.49 -13.47
CA LEU A 115 -8.43 23.36 -13.14
C LEU A 115 -9.21 23.89 -14.37
N HIS A 116 -8.81 23.58 -15.59
CA HIS A 116 -9.59 23.84 -16.81
C HIS A 116 -9.85 22.51 -17.52
N ASP A 117 -10.96 21.86 -17.19
CA ASP A 117 -11.81 21.10 -18.11
C ASP A 117 -12.94 20.43 -17.33
N ALA A 118 -13.84 21.26 -16.83
CA ALA A 118 -15.19 20.88 -16.43
C ALA A 118 -16.13 22.05 -16.77
N ALA A 119 -16.29 22.29 -18.07
CA ALA A 119 -17.39 23.05 -18.64
C ALA A 119 -18.15 22.13 -19.62
#